data_AF-A0A2E2EGW3-F1
#
_entry.id   AF-A0A2E2EGW3-F1
#
_cell.length_a   1.000
_cell.length_b   1.000
_cell.length_c   1.000
_cell.angle_alpha   90.00
_cell.angle_beta   90.00
_cell.angle_gamma   90.00
#
_symmetry.space_group_name_H-M   'P 1'
#
loop_
_entity.id
_entity.type
_entity.pdbx_description
1 polymer ?
#
loop_
_entity_poly.entity_id
_entity_poly.type
_entity_poly.pdbx_seq_one_letter_code
_entity_poly.pdbx_strand_id
1 'polypeptide(L)'
;MKILTLLCIFTLVACSSAKKEVAKEKANVPSMESRDEMINKTRDLIESSDKLTQKQKKDFMQLHTSVMIEVGKINQETRKLKMVLFKHLLEQDSYKPAKVKVIKNQLKKLNDKKFQIMIDSLKQAKEILGVNFKELYPSYPFYHGHADVL
;
A
#
# COMPACT_ATOMS: atom_id res chain seq x y z
N MET A 1 -36.86 17.34 34.44
CA MET A 1 -36.75 16.84 33.04
C MET A 1 -35.95 17.84 32.22
N LYS A 2 -35.08 17.38 31.29
CA LYS A 2 -34.33 18.16 30.27
C LYS A 2 -32.81 18.42 30.46
N ILE A 3 -32.03 17.47 31.00
CA ILE A 3 -30.54 17.51 30.84
C ILE A 3 -29.96 16.20 30.25
N LEU A 4 -30.78 15.16 30.06
CA LEU A 4 -30.28 13.84 29.62
C LEU A 4 -30.33 13.59 28.10
N THR A 5 -30.54 14.63 27.28
CA THR A 5 -30.76 14.48 25.83
C THR A 5 -29.69 15.14 24.95
N LEU A 6 -28.59 15.66 25.53
CA LEU A 6 -27.56 16.41 24.80
C LEU A 6 -26.23 15.66 24.61
N LEU A 7 -26.15 14.37 24.97
CA LEU A 7 -24.90 13.61 24.92
C LEU A 7 -24.84 12.49 23.85
N CYS A 8 -25.84 12.39 22.97
CA CYS A 8 -25.90 11.34 21.95
C CYS A 8 -25.50 11.77 20.53
N ILE A 9 -25.10 13.03 20.31
CA ILE A 9 -24.84 13.56 18.95
C ILE A 9 -23.34 13.57 18.59
N PHE A 10 -22.42 13.40 19.55
CA PHE A 10 -20.97 13.51 19.31
C PHE A 10 -20.27 12.23 18.80
N THR A 11 -20.96 11.09 18.70
CA THR A 11 -20.32 9.82 18.29
C THR A 11 -20.30 9.57 16.79
N LEU A 12 -20.95 10.42 15.98
CA LEU A 12 -21.07 10.21 14.52
C LEU A 12 -20.04 10.96 13.66
N VAL A 13 -19.21 11.85 14.25
CA VAL A 13 -18.29 12.71 13.47
C VAL A 13 -16.93 12.05 13.22
N ALA A 14 -16.52 11.06 14.02
CA ALA A 14 -15.18 10.48 13.97
C ALA A 14 -14.91 9.53 12.79
N CYS A 15 -15.94 8.97 12.15
CA CYS A 15 -15.77 8.01 11.04
C CYS A 15 -15.75 8.68 9.64
N SER A 16 -16.17 9.96 9.56
CA SER A 16 -16.21 10.74 8.32
C SER A 16 -14.90 11.50 8.04
N SER A 17 -14.14 11.83 9.10
CA SER A 17 -12.91 12.63 9.00
C SER A 17 -11.79 11.90 8.24
N ALA A 18 -11.45 10.67 8.66
CA ALA A 18 -10.35 9.91 8.06
C ALA A 18 -10.57 9.64 6.55
N LYS A 19 -11.82 9.36 6.14
CA LYS A 19 -12.13 9.14 4.72
C LYS A 19 -11.92 10.41 3.88
N LYS A 20 -12.31 11.57 4.42
CA LYS A 20 -12.12 12.87 3.76
C LYS A 20 -10.64 13.26 3.72
N GLU A 21 -9.90 12.99 4.79
CA GLU A 21 -8.46 13.23 4.89
C GLU A 21 -7.69 12.42 3.86
N VAL A 22 -7.90 11.10 3.81
CA VAL A 22 -7.28 10.23 2.79
C VAL A 22 -7.65 10.66 1.37
N ALA A 23 -8.89 11.09 1.13
CA ALA A 23 -9.30 11.59 -0.18
C ALA A 23 -8.56 12.89 -0.57
N LYS A 24 -8.37 13.80 0.39
CA LYS A 24 -7.60 15.04 0.21
C LYS A 24 -6.12 14.75 -0.05
N GLU A 25 -5.52 13.87 0.76
CA GLU A 25 -4.13 13.43 0.57
C GLU A 25 -3.93 12.81 -0.81
N LYS A 26 -4.82 11.89 -1.22
CA LYS A 26 -4.78 11.26 -2.54
C LYS A 26 -4.82 12.29 -3.67
N ALA A 27 -5.61 13.35 -3.54
CA ALA A 27 -5.71 14.39 -4.56
C ALA A 27 -4.42 15.24 -4.71
N ASN A 28 -3.57 15.25 -3.69
CA ASN A 28 -2.31 15.98 -3.68
C ASN A 28 -1.10 15.12 -4.10
N VAL A 29 -1.28 13.82 -4.30
CA VAL A 29 -0.23 12.94 -4.82
C VAL A 29 -0.25 13.03 -6.36
N PRO A 30 0.90 13.31 -7.02
CA PRO A 30 0.96 13.34 -8.48
C PRO A 30 0.55 11.99 -9.06
N SER A 31 -0.12 12.03 -10.23
CA SER A 31 -0.42 10.81 -10.98
C SER A 31 0.89 10.08 -11.30
N MET A 32 0.83 8.75 -11.22
CA MET A 32 1.90 7.86 -11.63
C MET A 32 1.34 6.97 -12.73
N GLU A 33 1.98 7.01 -13.89
CA GLU A 33 1.51 6.31 -15.09
C GLU A 33 1.74 4.80 -14.96
N SER A 34 2.74 4.40 -14.17
CA SER A 34 3.05 2.99 -13.98
C SER A 34 3.68 2.64 -12.63
N ARG A 35 3.63 1.35 -12.30
CA ARG A 35 4.39 0.78 -11.19
C ARG A 35 5.89 0.96 -11.38
N ASP A 36 6.39 0.85 -12.60
CA ASP A 36 7.81 0.93 -12.89
C ASP A 36 8.33 2.36 -12.69
N GLU A 37 7.51 3.37 -13.02
CA GLU A 37 7.79 4.77 -12.68
C GLU A 37 7.94 4.97 -11.18
N MET A 38 7.00 4.45 -10.38
CA MET A 38 7.05 4.52 -8.91
C MET A 38 8.34 3.87 -8.36
N ILE A 39 8.73 2.73 -8.92
CA ILE A 39 9.94 2.00 -8.52
C ILE A 39 11.20 2.79 -8.90
N ASN A 40 11.28 3.28 -10.13
CA ASN A 40 12.46 3.99 -10.61
C ASN A 40 12.66 5.30 -9.84
N LYS A 41 11.60 6.11 -9.65
CA LYS A 41 11.67 7.32 -8.82
C LYS A 41 12.13 7.03 -7.39
N THR A 42 11.70 5.91 -6.81
CA THR A 42 12.15 5.50 -5.47
C THR A 42 13.62 5.10 -5.46
N ARG A 43 14.07 4.34 -6.47
CA ARG A 43 15.48 3.96 -6.62
C ARG A 43 16.36 5.21 -6.77
N ASP A 44 15.97 6.11 -7.67
CA ASP A 44 16.71 7.33 -7.97
C ASP A 44 16.85 8.21 -6.72
N LEU A 45 15.80 8.36 -5.92
CA LEU A 45 15.83 9.09 -4.64
C LEU A 45 16.86 8.51 -3.67
N ILE A 46 16.91 7.18 -3.54
CA ILE A 46 17.79 6.50 -2.60
C ILE A 46 19.24 6.53 -3.09
N GLU A 47 19.47 6.30 -4.39
CA GLU A 47 20.80 6.28 -4.99
C GLU A 47 21.43 7.67 -5.02
N SER A 48 20.66 8.71 -5.35
CA SER A 48 21.14 10.10 -5.43
C SER A 48 21.31 10.80 -4.08
N SER A 49 20.76 10.25 -2.99
CA SER A 49 20.87 10.87 -1.68
C SER A 49 22.31 10.90 -1.15
N ASP A 50 22.83 12.08 -0.86
CA ASP A 50 24.07 12.33 -0.13
C ASP A 50 23.95 12.06 1.38
N LYS A 51 22.71 12.05 1.89
CA LYS A 51 22.36 11.82 3.30
C LYS A 51 22.39 10.33 3.70
N LEU A 52 22.42 9.42 2.74
CA LEU A 52 22.43 7.98 3.00
C LEU A 52 23.82 7.39 2.86
N THR A 53 24.22 6.59 3.84
CA THR A 53 25.45 5.79 3.73
C THR A 53 25.31 4.72 2.65
N GLN A 54 26.44 4.26 2.10
CA GLN A 54 26.45 3.16 1.13
C GLN A 54 25.82 1.88 1.69
N LYS A 55 25.99 1.62 3.00
CA LYS A 55 25.36 0.49 3.68
C LYS A 55 23.83 0.62 3.66
N GLN A 56 23.29 1.79 4.02
CA GLN A 56 21.84 2.03 4.02
C GLN A 56 21.23 1.90 2.62
N LYS A 57 21.91 2.43 1.60
CA LYS A 57 21.49 2.28 0.20
C LYS A 57 21.44 0.81 -0.19
N LYS A 58 22.51 0.05 0.10
CA LYS A 58 22.59 -1.39 -0.20
C LYS A 58 21.51 -2.19 0.52
N ASP A 59 21.32 -1.96 1.82
CA ASP A 59 20.33 -2.67 2.64
C ASP A 59 18.90 -2.36 2.16
N PHE A 60 18.61 -1.09 1.83
CA PHE A 60 17.33 -0.69 1.25
C PHE A 60 17.09 -1.39 -0.10
N MET A 61 18.08 -1.44 -0.98
CA MET A 61 17.95 -2.09 -2.28
C MET A 61 17.76 -3.61 -2.18
N GLN A 62 18.38 -4.26 -1.18
CA GLN A 62 18.12 -5.65 -0.86
C GLN A 62 16.68 -5.86 -0.37
N LEU A 63 16.20 -5.02 0.56
CA LEU A 63 14.82 -5.05 1.03
C LEU A 63 13.84 -4.88 -0.15
N HIS A 64 14.03 -3.83 -0.94
CA HIS A 64 13.20 -3.53 -2.10
C HIS A 64 13.14 -4.71 -3.09
N THR A 65 14.29 -5.33 -3.39
CA THR A 65 14.36 -6.51 -4.27
C THR A 65 13.59 -7.70 -3.69
N SER A 66 13.77 -8.00 -2.40
CA SER A 66 13.05 -9.08 -1.72
C SER A 66 11.53 -8.90 -1.78
N VAL A 67 11.06 -7.69 -1.50
CA VAL A 67 9.64 -7.31 -1.55
C VAL A 67 9.07 -7.45 -2.95
N MET A 68 9.82 -7.00 -3.96
CA MET A 68 9.42 -7.11 -5.36
C MET A 68 9.26 -8.57 -5.81
N ILE A 69 10.14 -9.47 -5.35
CA ILE A 69 10.05 -10.91 -5.59
C ILE A 69 8.79 -11.48 -4.91
N GLU A 70 8.54 -11.15 -3.63
CA GLU A 70 7.38 -11.69 -2.91
C GLU A 70 6.05 -11.21 -3.51
N VAL A 71 5.94 -9.91 -3.81
CA VAL A 71 4.78 -9.34 -4.50
C VAL A 71 4.63 -9.95 -5.90
N GLY A 72 5.73 -10.25 -6.58
CA GLY A 72 5.75 -10.97 -7.86
C GLY A 72 5.07 -12.34 -7.76
N LYS A 73 5.42 -13.13 -6.75
CA LYS A 73 4.80 -14.44 -6.47
C LYS A 73 3.29 -14.31 -6.19
N ILE A 74 2.89 -13.32 -5.38
CA ILE A 74 1.47 -13.05 -5.11
C ILE A 74 0.70 -12.69 -6.38
N ASN A 75 1.27 -11.84 -7.23
CA ASN A 75 0.63 -11.45 -8.49
C ASN A 75 0.48 -12.64 -9.44
N GLN A 76 1.47 -13.54 -9.50
CA GLN A 76 1.38 -14.76 -10.30
C GLN A 76 0.25 -15.66 -9.81
N GLU A 77 0.15 -15.88 -8.50
CA GLU A 77 -0.90 -16.73 -7.93
C GLU A 77 -2.29 -16.11 -8.07
N THR A 78 -2.38 -14.78 -7.95
CA THR A 78 -3.60 -14.01 -8.24
C THR A 78 -4.05 -14.23 -9.68
N ARG A 79 -3.12 -14.21 -10.66
CA ARG A 79 -3.45 -14.46 -12.07
C ARG A 79 -3.98 -15.88 -12.29
N LYS A 80 -3.33 -16.90 -11.71
CA LYS A 80 -3.81 -18.30 -11.80
C LYS A 80 -5.21 -18.45 -11.23
N LEU A 81 -5.48 -17.90 -10.04
CA LEU A 81 -6.81 -17.96 -9.42
C LEU A 81 -7.86 -17.23 -10.24
N LYS A 82 -7.53 -16.09 -10.87
CA LYS A 82 -8.43 -15.40 -11.80
C LYS A 82 -8.75 -16.25 -13.02
N MET A 83 -7.77 -16.96 -13.60
CA MET A 83 -8.03 -17.88 -14.70
C MET A 83 -8.96 -19.03 -14.29
N VAL A 84 -8.75 -19.61 -13.09
CA VAL A 84 -9.64 -20.65 -12.54
C VAL A 84 -11.04 -20.09 -12.29
N LEU A 85 -11.15 -18.85 -11.80
CA LEU A 85 -12.44 -18.18 -11.64
C LEU A 85 -13.15 -18.02 -12.98
N PHE A 86 -12.47 -17.49 -14.00
CA PHE A 86 -13.05 -17.31 -15.33
C PHE A 86 -13.49 -18.62 -15.95
N LYS A 87 -12.70 -19.68 -15.80
CA LYS A 87 -13.10 -21.04 -16.19
C LYS A 87 -14.45 -21.42 -15.56
N HIS A 88 -14.57 -21.25 -14.25
CA HIS A 88 -15.80 -21.55 -13.50
C HIS A 88 -17.00 -20.67 -13.85
N LEU A 89 -16.79 -19.47 -14.39
CA LEU A 89 -17.86 -18.53 -14.73
C LEU A 89 -18.31 -18.67 -16.19
N LEU A 90 -17.45 -19.14 -17.08
CA LEU A 90 -17.71 -19.19 -18.53
C LEU A 90 -18.13 -20.59 -19.03
N GLU A 91 -17.68 -21.67 -18.39
CA GLU A 91 -18.06 -23.03 -18.79
C GLU A 91 -19.39 -23.44 -18.12
N GLN A 92 -20.40 -23.74 -18.95
CA GLN A 92 -21.80 -23.95 -18.56
C GLN A 92 -21.99 -25.00 -17.44
N ASP A 93 -21.22 -26.09 -17.47
CA ASP A 93 -21.29 -27.19 -16.48
C ASP A 93 -20.27 -27.06 -15.33
N SER A 94 -19.40 -26.06 -15.39
CA SER A 94 -18.31 -25.89 -14.43
C SER A 94 -18.72 -25.03 -13.23
N TYR A 95 -19.81 -24.26 -13.34
CA TYR A 95 -20.19 -23.28 -12.34
C TYR A 95 -20.59 -23.97 -11.03
N LYS A 96 -19.80 -23.73 -9.99
CA LYS A 96 -20.04 -24.25 -8.64
C LYS A 96 -19.92 -23.09 -7.64
N PRO A 97 -21.02 -22.57 -7.08
CA PRO A 97 -21.02 -21.41 -6.17
C PRO A 97 -20.03 -21.56 -5.00
N ALA A 98 -19.94 -22.76 -4.43
CA ALA A 98 -19.01 -23.06 -3.36
C ALA A 98 -17.53 -22.88 -3.79
N LYS A 99 -17.17 -23.32 -5.02
CA LYS A 99 -15.82 -23.13 -5.56
C LYS A 99 -15.53 -21.66 -5.83
N VAL A 100 -16.48 -20.93 -6.42
CA VAL A 100 -16.36 -19.48 -6.65
C VAL A 100 -16.13 -18.72 -5.35
N LYS A 101 -16.86 -19.08 -4.27
CA LYS A 101 -16.67 -18.51 -2.93
C LYS A 101 -15.26 -18.77 -2.39
N VAL A 102 -14.74 -19.99 -2.54
CA VAL A 102 -13.36 -20.33 -2.14
C VAL A 102 -12.34 -19.49 -2.90
N ILE A 103 -12.47 -19.40 -4.23
CA ILE A 103 -11.55 -18.63 -5.08
C ILE A 103 -11.57 -17.15 -4.70
N LYS A 104 -12.76 -16.57 -4.50
CA LYS A 104 -12.91 -15.17 -4.05
C LYS A 104 -12.21 -14.93 -2.71
N ASN A 105 -12.36 -15.83 -1.76
CA ASN A 105 -11.71 -15.72 -0.45
C ASN A 105 -10.18 -15.82 -0.57
N GLN A 106 -9.66 -16.70 -1.42
CA GLN A 106 -8.23 -16.80 -1.68
C GLN A 106 -7.67 -15.53 -2.34
N LEU A 107 -8.38 -14.96 -3.33
CA LEU A 107 -8.02 -13.70 -3.96
C LEU A 107 -7.99 -12.54 -2.95
N LYS A 108 -8.97 -12.47 -2.04
CA LYS A 108 -8.98 -11.48 -0.96
C LYS A 108 -7.76 -11.65 -0.04
N LYS A 109 -7.50 -12.88 0.42
CA LYS A 109 -6.33 -13.18 1.28
C LYS A 109 -5.00 -12.80 0.63
N LEU A 110 -4.83 -13.05 -0.67
CA LEU A 110 -3.63 -12.66 -1.40
C LEU A 110 -3.46 -11.13 -1.45
N ASN A 111 -4.56 -10.41 -1.65
CA ASN A 111 -4.55 -8.95 -1.66
C ASN A 111 -4.26 -8.36 -0.27
N ASP A 112 -4.87 -8.91 0.78
CA ASP A 112 -4.60 -8.52 2.16
C ASP A 112 -3.13 -8.80 2.53
N LYS A 113 -2.58 -9.95 2.12
CA LYS A 113 -1.14 -10.28 2.29
C LYS A 113 -0.26 -9.26 1.57
N LYS A 114 -0.61 -8.86 0.35
CA LYS A 114 0.15 -7.86 -0.41
C LYS A 114 0.21 -6.53 0.33
N PHE A 115 -0.91 -6.06 0.88
CA PHE A 115 -0.91 -4.84 1.70
C PHE A 115 -0.08 -4.97 2.97
N GLN A 116 -0.16 -6.12 3.64
CA GLN A 116 0.65 -6.36 4.83
C GLN A 116 2.15 -6.29 4.53
N ILE A 117 2.61 -6.91 3.42
CA ILE A 117 3.99 -6.80 2.96
C ILE A 117 4.38 -5.34 2.75
N MET A 118 3.53 -4.53 2.10
CA MET A 118 3.83 -3.11 1.85
C MET A 118 4.03 -2.33 3.17
N ILE A 119 3.16 -2.57 4.15
CA ILE A 119 3.23 -1.91 5.47
C ILE A 119 4.49 -2.34 6.22
N ASP A 120 4.78 -3.63 6.28
CA ASP A 120 5.92 -4.14 7.04
C ASP A 120 7.25 -3.77 6.38
N SER A 121 7.28 -3.73 5.04
CA SER A 121 8.44 -3.25 4.29
C SER A 121 8.70 -1.77 4.54
N LEU A 122 7.66 -0.95 4.68
CA LEU A 122 7.83 0.46 5.03
C LEU A 122 8.43 0.63 6.44
N LYS A 123 8.04 -0.22 7.40
CA LYS A 123 8.65 -0.21 8.74
C LYS A 123 10.14 -0.58 8.68
N GLN A 124 10.48 -1.66 7.98
CA GLN A 124 11.87 -2.08 7.78
C GLN A 124 12.69 -1.02 7.03
N ALA A 125 12.11 -0.38 6.02
CA ALA A 125 12.76 0.72 5.32
C ALA A 125 13.05 1.90 6.26
N LYS A 126 12.12 2.26 7.15
CA LYS A 126 12.35 3.29 8.18
C LYS A 126 13.47 2.90 9.14
N GLU A 127 13.57 1.63 9.53
CA GLU A 127 14.66 1.14 10.38
C GLU A 127 16.02 1.20 9.68
N ILE A 128 16.08 0.83 8.39
CA ILE A 128 17.31 0.91 7.58
C ILE A 128 17.73 2.37 7.37
N LEU A 129 16.78 3.24 7.00
CA LEU A 129 17.08 4.62 6.62
C LEU A 129 17.22 5.55 7.84
N GLY A 130 16.66 5.18 8.99
CA GLY A 130 16.78 5.93 10.24
C GLY A 130 16.22 7.36 10.16
N VAL A 131 16.83 8.30 10.88
CA VAL A 131 16.44 9.73 10.88
C VAL A 131 16.48 10.35 9.48
N ASN A 132 17.36 9.84 8.60
CA ASN A 132 17.49 10.29 7.22
C ASN A 132 16.20 10.00 6.41
N PHE A 133 15.36 9.05 6.83
CA PHE A 133 14.05 8.82 6.20
C PHE A 133 13.15 10.06 6.26
N LYS A 134 13.13 10.76 7.40
CA LYS A 134 12.35 12.00 7.54
C LYS A 134 12.92 13.10 6.65
N GLU A 135 14.23 13.13 6.46
CA GLU A 135 14.90 14.11 5.60
C GLU A 135 14.73 13.83 4.11
N LEU A 136 14.44 12.58 3.74
CA LEU A 136 14.05 12.20 2.38
C LEU A 136 12.58 12.47 2.11
N TYR A 137 11.76 12.65 3.15
CA TYR A 137 10.31 12.83 3.04
C TYR A 137 9.89 14.09 2.24
N PRO A 138 10.52 15.27 2.43
CA PRO A 138 10.23 16.45 1.59
C PRO A 138 10.61 16.25 0.12
N SER A 139 11.60 15.40 -0.14
CA SER A 139 12.06 15.05 -1.50
C SER A 139 11.37 13.80 -2.04
N TYR A 140 10.42 13.23 -1.29
CA TYR A 140 9.75 12.00 -1.69
C TYR A 140 8.86 12.32 -2.91
N PRO A 141 9.01 11.59 -4.02
CA PRO A 141 8.45 11.98 -5.33
C PRO A 141 6.92 11.96 -5.41
N PHE A 142 6.25 11.68 -4.28
CA PHE A 142 4.80 11.60 -4.14
C PHE A 142 4.25 12.65 -3.18
N TYR A 143 5.09 13.51 -2.59
CA TYR A 143 4.68 14.51 -1.61
C TYR A 143 5.02 15.93 -2.09
N HIS A 144 4.00 16.77 -2.19
CA HIS A 144 4.12 18.20 -2.46
C HIS A 144 3.26 18.96 -1.43
N GLY A 145 3.74 19.10 -0.20
CA GLY A 145 3.00 19.80 0.87
C GLY A 145 3.79 19.95 2.16
N HIS A 146 3.46 20.98 2.96
CA HIS A 146 4.24 21.56 4.06
C HIS A 146 4.76 20.57 5.12
N ALA A 147 5.99 20.81 5.58
CA ALA A 147 6.72 20.03 6.59
C ALA A 147 6.14 20.10 8.02
N ASP A 148 4.91 20.61 8.18
CA ASP A 148 4.35 21.06 9.46
C ASP A 148 3.38 20.05 10.10
N VAL A 149 3.39 18.78 9.66
CA VAL A 149 2.56 17.72 10.26
C VAL A 149 3.45 16.63 10.86
N LEU A 150 4.17 16.98 11.91
CA LEU A 150 4.61 16.08 12.97
C LEU A 150 4.56 16.80 14.33
#